data_AF-D1W353-F1
#
_entry.id   AF-D1W353-F1
#
_cell.length_a   1.000
_cell.length_b   1.000
_cell.length_c   1.000
_cell.angle_alpha   90.00
_cell.angle_beta   90.00
_cell.angle_gamma   90.00
#
_symmetry.space_group_name_H-M   'P 1'
#
loop_
_entity.id
_entity.type
_entity.pdbx_description
1 polymer ?
#
loop_
_entity_poly.entity_id
_entity_poly.type
_entity_poly.pdbx_seq_one_letter_code
_entity_poly.pdbx_strand_id
1 'polypeptide(L)'
;MKELANNILAQIEVDISEIDLYGYNIIDVSLSIVHRLQTALNDLRMKIQTYIFPTKEDEILFFKTQKPEILGRLLFFYKIYKIETQCPNGSDEVIRNYINRELDNLTYFFNRNLDFYQYYRSHSTVYDEYYFVRGKADLRLCTDSAQFDKDPNFSTGYDYKVAKIIANEMLRIYLNKRLVKLGTNNQIEDNLQRCFKYPFRFTGKKSYLIELGYSLVSSGDINNGNVEIKEMMNFLSTIFHIDLGDYYASYIAMKERKDRTAYLHHLIDNLVKRMNEDDMEC
;
A
#
# COMPACT_ATOMS: atom_id res chain seq x y z
N MET A 1 -6.50 -29.79 -7.44
CA MET A 1 -6.94 -28.63 -6.63
C MET A 1 -5.79 -27.83 -6.04
N LYS A 2 -4.78 -28.48 -5.47
CA LYS A 2 -3.61 -27.83 -4.86
C LYS A 2 -2.92 -26.81 -5.78
N GLU A 3 -2.53 -27.23 -6.99
CA GLU A 3 -1.87 -26.35 -7.97
C GLU A 3 -2.76 -25.19 -8.41
N LEU A 4 -4.06 -25.46 -8.63
CA LEU A 4 -5.01 -24.43 -9.05
C LEU A 4 -5.14 -23.31 -8.00
N ALA A 5 -5.26 -23.68 -6.71
CA ALA A 5 -5.33 -22.69 -5.65
C ALA A 5 -4.01 -21.92 -5.50
N ASN A 6 -2.87 -22.58 -5.66
CA ASN A 6 -1.56 -21.93 -5.63
C ASN A 6 -1.36 -20.96 -6.80
N ASN A 7 -1.82 -21.31 -8.01
CA ASN A 7 -1.75 -20.44 -9.17
C ASN A 7 -2.64 -19.19 -8.99
N ILE A 8 -3.83 -19.36 -8.43
CA ILE A 8 -4.71 -18.24 -8.06
C ILE A 8 -4.00 -17.35 -7.03
N LEU A 9 -3.40 -17.93 -5.99
CA LEU A 9 -2.65 -17.16 -4.98
C LEU A 9 -1.46 -16.41 -5.56
N ALA A 10 -0.66 -17.04 -6.42
CA ALA A 10 0.48 -16.41 -7.07
C ALA A 10 0.04 -15.22 -7.94
N GLN A 11 -1.03 -15.38 -8.73
CA GLN A 11 -1.57 -14.28 -9.52
C GLN A 11 -2.07 -13.13 -8.63
N ILE A 12 -2.76 -13.46 -7.54
CA ILE A 12 -3.23 -12.46 -6.58
C ILE A 12 -2.04 -11.71 -5.94
N GLU A 13 -0.94 -12.39 -5.62
CA GLU A 13 0.23 -11.75 -5.03
C GLU A 13 0.92 -10.78 -5.98
N VAL A 14 1.03 -11.14 -7.27
CA VAL A 14 1.53 -10.24 -8.31
C VAL A 14 0.65 -9.00 -8.39
N ASP A 15 -0.67 -9.19 -8.54
CA ASP A 15 -1.64 -8.09 -8.62
C ASP A 15 -1.57 -7.17 -7.37
N ILE A 16 -1.44 -7.75 -6.17
CA ILE A 16 -1.35 -6.98 -4.90
C ILE A 16 -0.04 -6.21 -4.80
N SER A 17 1.07 -6.75 -5.31
CA SER A 17 2.40 -6.13 -5.20
C SER A 17 2.52 -4.81 -5.95
N GLU A 18 1.70 -4.63 -6.99
CA GLU A 18 1.66 -3.41 -7.82
C GLU A 18 0.79 -2.30 -7.21
N ILE A 19 0.08 -2.57 -6.11
CA ILE A 19 -0.89 -1.65 -5.53
C ILE A 19 -0.26 -0.77 -4.46
N ASP A 20 -0.32 0.55 -4.68
CA ASP A 20 -0.13 1.51 -3.61
C ASP A 20 -1.38 1.56 -2.71
N LEU A 21 -1.35 0.76 -1.64
CA LEU A 21 -2.42 0.70 -0.63
C LEU A 21 -2.71 2.04 0.05
N TYR A 22 -1.87 3.05 -0.14
CA TYR A 22 -2.00 4.35 0.51
C TYR A 22 -1.97 5.52 -0.49
N GLY A 23 -2.22 5.23 -1.77
CA GLY A 23 -2.40 6.23 -2.81
C GLY A 23 -3.80 6.85 -2.81
N TYR A 24 -4.01 7.85 -3.66
CA TYR A 24 -5.27 8.62 -3.73
C TYR A 24 -6.51 7.81 -4.20
N ASN A 25 -6.32 6.60 -4.74
CA ASN A 25 -7.39 5.78 -5.34
C ASN A 25 -7.67 4.49 -4.57
N ILE A 26 -7.35 4.42 -3.28
CA ILE A 26 -7.47 3.18 -2.49
C ILE A 26 -8.88 2.59 -2.50
N ILE A 27 -9.92 3.42 -2.58
CA ILE A 27 -11.31 2.97 -2.63
C ILE A 27 -11.59 2.19 -3.92
N ASP A 28 -11.30 2.78 -5.08
CA ASP A 28 -11.55 2.17 -6.39
C ASP A 28 -10.68 0.93 -6.61
N VAL A 29 -9.41 1.02 -6.18
CA VAL A 29 -8.46 -0.09 -6.25
C VAL A 29 -8.95 -1.26 -5.39
N SER A 30 -9.37 -1.00 -4.15
CA SER A 30 -9.91 -2.04 -3.26
C SER A 30 -11.16 -2.70 -3.85
N LEU A 31 -12.07 -1.91 -4.43
CA LEU A 31 -13.29 -2.43 -5.05
C LEU A 31 -12.99 -3.32 -6.27
N SER A 32 -12.07 -2.88 -7.14
CA SER A 32 -11.62 -3.66 -8.29
C SER A 32 -11.05 -5.03 -7.88
N ILE A 33 -10.20 -5.05 -6.85
CA ILE A 33 -9.62 -6.29 -6.32
C ILE A 33 -10.69 -7.19 -5.71
N VAL A 34 -11.64 -6.61 -4.97
CA VAL A 34 -12.79 -7.35 -4.41
C VAL A 34 -13.54 -8.08 -5.53
N HIS A 35 -13.84 -7.40 -6.64
CA HIS A 35 -14.51 -8.03 -7.78
C HIS A 35 -13.68 -9.18 -8.39
N ARG A 36 -12.37 -8.99 -8.58
CA ARG A 36 -11.50 -10.05 -9.11
C ARG A 36 -11.43 -11.26 -8.19
N LEU A 37 -11.21 -11.04 -6.90
CA LEU A 37 -11.15 -12.10 -5.88
C LEU A 37 -12.49 -12.83 -5.71
N GLN A 38 -13.60 -12.10 -5.81
CA GLN A 38 -14.94 -12.68 -5.81
C GLN A 38 -15.12 -13.63 -7.00
N THR A 39 -14.72 -13.22 -8.21
CA THR A 39 -14.75 -14.08 -9.40
C THR A 39 -13.89 -15.32 -9.23
N ALA A 40 -12.64 -15.16 -8.78
CA ALA A 40 -11.73 -16.28 -8.55
C ALA A 40 -12.28 -17.29 -7.51
N LEU A 41 -12.92 -16.81 -6.44
CA LEU A 41 -13.56 -17.68 -5.44
C LEU A 41 -14.81 -18.38 -5.98
N ASN A 42 -15.59 -17.72 -6.83
CA ASN A 42 -16.74 -18.34 -7.48
C ASN A 42 -16.30 -19.45 -8.44
N ASP A 43 -15.25 -19.23 -9.23
CA ASP A 43 -14.68 -20.27 -10.10
C ASP A 43 -14.14 -21.45 -9.29
N LEU A 44 -13.46 -21.15 -8.16
CA LEU A 44 -12.98 -22.17 -7.24
C LEU A 44 -14.14 -22.99 -6.66
N ARG A 45 -15.25 -22.33 -6.29
CA ARG A 45 -16.46 -22.98 -5.78
C ARG A 45 -17.04 -23.95 -6.81
N MET A 46 -17.21 -23.50 -8.06
CA MET A 46 -17.75 -24.34 -9.14
C MET A 46 -16.90 -25.59 -9.37
N LYS A 47 -15.56 -25.46 -9.32
CA LYS A 47 -14.65 -26.60 -9.49
C LYS A 47 -14.67 -27.58 -8.31
N ILE A 48 -14.95 -27.11 -7.09
CA ILE A 48 -14.97 -27.98 -5.91
C ILE A 48 -16.24 -28.82 -5.81
N GLN A 49 -17.36 -28.34 -6.34
CA GLN A 49 -18.62 -29.08 -6.31
C GLN A 49 -18.50 -30.48 -6.94
N THR A 50 -17.65 -30.64 -7.95
CA THR A 50 -17.42 -31.92 -8.64
C THR A 50 -16.11 -32.60 -8.23
N TYR A 51 -15.33 -32.00 -7.34
CA TYR A 51 -14.01 -32.50 -6.95
C TYR A 51 -14.06 -33.33 -5.65
N ILE A 52 -13.51 -34.54 -5.73
CA ILE A 52 -13.32 -35.42 -4.58
C ILE A 52 -11.84 -35.35 -4.19
N PHE A 53 -11.58 -35.03 -2.91
CA PHE A 53 -10.20 -35.02 -2.40
C PHE A 53 -9.67 -36.46 -2.31
N PRO A 54 -8.44 -36.73 -2.78
CA PRO A 54 -7.84 -38.07 -2.71
C PRO A 54 -7.63 -38.54 -1.27
N THR A 55 -7.29 -37.61 -0.38
CA THR A 55 -7.01 -37.87 1.03
C THR A 55 -7.69 -36.83 1.92
N LYS A 56 -7.87 -37.14 3.20
CA LYS A 56 -8.37 -36.16 4.19
C LYS A 56 -7.37 -35.03 4.37
N GLU A 57 -6.09 -35.35 4.30
CA GLU A 57 -4.98 -34.41 4.44
C GLU A 57 -5.01 -33.36 3.32
N ASP A 58 -5.36 -33.76 2.08
CA ASP A 58 -5.56 -32.84 0.97
C ASP A 58 -6.77 -31.91 1.19
N GLU A 59 -7.87 -32.44 1.75
CA GLU A 59 -9.06 -31.66 2.10
C GLU A 59 -8.76 -30.65 3.21
N ILE A 60 -8.07 -31.09 4.26
CA ILE A 60 -7.61 -30.26 5.38
C ILE A 60 -6.70 -29.16 4.86
N LEU A 61 -5.69 -29.49 4.05
CA LEU A 61 -4.78 -28.50 3.46
C LEU A 61 -5.54 -27.42 2.69
N PHE A 62 -6.54 -27.83 1.92
CA PHE A 62 -7.36 -26.90 1.16
C PHE A 62 -8.19 -25.97 2.05
N PHE A 63 -8.92 -26.51 3.04
CA PHE A 63 -9.82 -25.71 3.90
C PHE A 63 -9.12 -24.99 5.06
N LYS A 64 -7.93 -25.44 5.47
CA LYS A 64 -7.10 -24.81 6.51
C LYS A 64 -6.22 -23.70 5.95
N THR A 65 -5.67 -23.88 4.75
CA THR A 65 -4.63 -23.00 4.22
C THR A 65 -5.05 -22.35 2.91
N GLN A 66 -5.26 -23.13 1.85
CA GLN A 66 -5.35 -22.57 0.49
C GLN A 66 -6.57 -21.69 0.27
N LYS A 67 -7.76 -22.18 0.63
CA LYS A 67 -9.00 -21.39 0.51
C LYS A 67 -9.00 -20.19 1.46
N PRO A 68 -8.64 -20.33 2.76
CA PRO A 68 -8.58 -19.19 3.66
C PRO A 68 -7.63 -18.08 3.23
N GLU A 69 -6.51 -18.39 2.57
CA GLU A 69 -5.58 -17.36 2.05
C GLU A 69 -6.22 -16.49 0.96
N ILE A 70 -7.00 -17.08 0.05
CA ILE A 70 -7.72 -16.34 -1.00
C ILE A 70 -8.87 -15.53 -0.38
N LEU A 71 -9.67 -16.18 0.46
CA LEU A 71 -10.82 -15.55 1.11
C LEU A 71 -10.41 -14.46 2.11
N GLY A 72 -9.28 -14.64 2.79
CA GLY A 72 -8.72 -13.65 3.71
C GLY A 72 -8.33 -12.37 2.98
N ARG A 73 -7.70 -12.47 1.81
CA ARG A 73 -7.42 -11.31 0.95
C ARG A 73 -8.70 -10.62 0.48
N LEU A 74 -9.74 -11.37 0.09
CA LEU A 74 -11.04 -10.79 -0.29
C LEU A 74 -11.64 -9.99 0.87
N LEU A 75 -11.71 -10.60 2.05
CA LEU A 75 -12.24 -9.96 3.26
C LEU A 75 -11.42 -8.72 3.65
N PHE A 76 -10.10 -8.78 3.51
CA PHE A 76 -9.20 -7.66 3.77
C PHE A 76 -9.50 -6.45 2.86
N PHE A 77 -9.52 -6.63 1.54
CA PHE A 77 -9.80 -5.53 0.62
C PHE A 77 -11.23 -5.00 0.75
N TYR A 78 -12.20 -5.88 0.98
CA TYR A 78 -13.56 -5.44 1.25
C TYR A 78 -13.64 -4.60 2.53
N LYS A 79 -12.86 -4.96 3.56
CA LYS A 79 -12.76 -4.18 4.79
C LYS A 79 -12.09 -2.83 4.57
N ILE A 80 -11.01 -2.76 3.78
CA ILE A 80 -10.39 -1.48 3.40
C ILE A 80 -11.42 -0.60 2.69
N TYR A 81 -12.07 -1.12 1.65
CA TYR A 81 -13.11 -0.39 0.93
C TYR A 81 -14.17 0.18 1.89
N LYS A 82 -14.68 -0.66 2.79
CA LYS A 82 -15.69 -0.22 3.76
C LYS A 82 -15.16 0.84 4.73
N ILE A 83 -13.94 0.68 5.23
CA ILE A 83 -13.35 1.61 6.20
C ILE A 83 -13.07 2.96 5.54
N GLU A 84 -12.46 2.98 4.36
CA GLU A 84 -12.14 4.23 3.67
C GLU A 84 -13.40 4.94 3.15
N THR A 85 -14.44 4.23 2.68
CA THR A 85 -15.72 4.84 2.28
C THR A 85 -16.54 5.37 3.46
N GLN A 86 -16.38 4.80 4.65
CA GLN A 86 -17.05 5.24 5.88
C GLN A 86 -16.20 6.18 6.73
N CYS A 87 -14.98 6.49 6.27
CA CYS A 87 -14.07 7.36 6.98
C CYS A 87 -14.69 8.77 7.07
N PRO A 88 -14.73 9.38 8.26
CA PRO A 88 -15.32 10.71 8.43
C PRO A 88 -14.45 11.79 7.79
N ASN A 89 -15.09 12.78 7.15
CA ASN A 89 -14.42 13.97 6.60
C ASN A 89 -14.14 15.04 7.69
N GLY A 90 -13.71 14.59 8.87
CA GLY A 90 -13.42 15.45 10.03
C GLY A 90 -11.95 15.90 10.09
N SER A 91 -11.56 16.47 11.23
CA SER A 91 -10.14 16.73 11.51
C SER A 91 -9.36 15.42 11.62
N ASP A 92 -8.03 15.52 11.55
CA ASP A 92 -7.13 14.39 11.79
C ASP A 92 -7.39 13.69 13.12
N GLU A 93 -7.83 14.41 14.15
CA GLU A 93 -8.21 13.80 15.42
C GLU A 93 -9.45 12.91 15.30
N VAL A 94 -10.46 13.35 14.55
CA VAL A 94 -11.67 12.56 14.27
C VAL A 94 -11.32 11.32 13.45
N ILE A 95 -10.46 11.46 12.43
CA ILE A 95 -9.98 10.34 11.61
C ILE A 95 -9.16 9.35 12.46
N ARG A 96 -8.28 9.86 13.33
CA ARG A 96 -7.49 9.04 14.26
C ARG A 96 -8.39 8.22 15.19
N ASN A 97 -9.41 8.84 15.77
CA ASN A 97 -10.37 8.17 16.65
C ASN A 97 -11.17 7.10 15.91
N TYR A 98 -11.56 7.38 14.67
CA TYR A 98 -12.21 6.40 13.80
C TYR A 98 -11.32 5.17 13.56
N ILE A 99 -10.06 5.38 13.17
CA ILE A 99 -9.10 4.28 12.94
C ILE A 99 -8.84 3.48 14.22
N ASN A 100 -8.68 4.15 15.37
CA ASN A 100 -8.50 3.49 16.66
C ASN A 100 -9.71 2.62 17.03
N ARG A 101 -10.93 3.08 16.77
CA ARG A 101 -12.14 2.26 16.98
C ARG A 101 -12.16 1.00 16.11
N GLU A 102 -11.69 1.09 14.87
CA GLU A 102 -11.55 -0.09 14.02
C GLU A 102 -10.47 -1.05 14.55
N LEU A 103 -9.37 -0.55 15.11
CA LEU A 103 -8.37 -1.37 15.80
C LEU A 103 -8.93 -2.05 17.06
N ASP A 104 -9.76 -1.35 17.84
CA ASP A 104 -10.44 -1.93 19.02
C ASP A 104 -11.39 -3.06 18.62
N ASN A 105 -12.09 -2.91 17.49
CA ASN A 105 -12.94 -3.98 16.94
C ASN A 105 -12.10 -5.23 16.60
N LEU A 106 -10.87 -5.07 16.10
CA LEU A 106 -9.95 -6.18 15.85
C LEU A 106 -9.52 -6.85 17.16
N THR A 107 -9.16 -6.07 18.17
CA THR A 107 -8.80 -6.57 19.50
C THR A 107 -9.95 -7.38 20.11
N TYR A 108 -11.17 -6.86 20.05
CA TYR A 108 -12.37 -7.56 20.50
C TYR A 108 -12.58 -8.89 19.75
N PHE A 109 -12.39 -8.90 18.43
CA PHE A 109 -12.49 -10.12 17.63
C PHE A 109 -11.50 -11.19 18.08
N PHE A 110 -10.23 -10.83 18.28
CA PHE A 110 -9.20 -11.79 18.69
C PHE A 110 -9.46 -12.31 20.11
N ASN A 111 -9.85 -11.44 21.04
CA ASN A 111 -10.19 -11.83 22.41
C ASN A 111 -11.38 -12.78 22.46
N ARG A 112 -12.43 -12.53 21.67
CA ARG A 112 -13.61 -13.41 21.59
C ARG A 112 -13.29 -14.78 20.97
N ASN A 113 -12.20 -14.88 20.21
CA ASN A 113 -11.81 -16.10 19.51
C ASN A 113 -10.47 -16.65 20.00
N LEU A 114 -10.08 -16.32 21.24
CA LEU A 114 -8.73 -16.55 21.75
C LEU A 114 -8.27 -18.00 21.62
N ASP A 115 -9.09 -18.97 22.03
CA ASP A 115 -8.74 -20.40 21.99
C ASP A 115 -8.45 -20.88 20.57
N PHE A 116 -9.32 -20.53 19.63
CA PHE A 116 -9.13 -20.90 18.21
C PHE A 116 -7.97 -20.13 17.59
N TYR A 117 -7.75 -18.89 18.00
CA TYR A 117 -6.61 -18.09 17.54
C TYR A 117 -5.28 -18.65 18.06
N GLN A 118 -5.22 -19.13 19.30
CA GLN A 118 -4.06 -19.84 19.85
C GLN A 118 -3.78 -21.12 19.07
N TYR A 119 -4.80 -21.93 18.78
CA TYR A 119 -4.70 -23.11 17.93
C TYR A 119 -4.10 -22.79 16.55
N TYR A 120 -4.61 -21.73 15.92
CA TYR A 120 -4.13 -21.25 14.62
C TYR A 120 -2.66 -20.80 14.71
N ARG A 121 -2.32 -19.94 15.68
CA ARG A 121 -0.96 -19.40 15.87
C ARG A 121 0.07 -20.45 16.24
N SER A 122 -0.32 -21.51 16.95
CA SER A 122 0.58 -22.59 17.33
C SER A 122 0.84 -23.58 16.19
N HIS A 123 0.22 -23.40 15.02
CA HIS A 123 0.28 -24.33 13.89
C HIS A 123 -0.09 -25.77 14.27
N SER A 124 -0.94 -25.93 15.28
CA SER A 124 -1.36 -27.24 15.74
C SER A 124 -2.19 -27.95 14.66
N THR A 125 -2.10 -29.28 14.65
CA THR A 125 -2.88 -30.16 13.76
C THR A 125 -3.86 -31.06 14.53
N VAL A 126 -3.84 -30.98 15.88
CA VAL A 126 -4.58 -31.88 16.78
C VAL A 126 -6.09 -31.88 16.50
N TYR A 127 -6.65 -30.76 16.04
CA TYR A 127 -8.08 -30.59 15.79
C TYR A 127 -8.43 -30.44 14.31
N ASP A 128 -7.49 -30.71 13.39
CA ASP A 128 -7.70 -30.44 11.96
C ASP A 128 -8.87 -31.24 11.39
N GLU A 129 -9.03 -32.51 11.78
CA GLU A 129 -10.15 -33.35 11.36
C GLU A 129 -11.52 -32.82 11.80
N TYR A 130 -11.58 -32.08 12.91
CA TYR A 130 -12.83 -31.51 13.43
C TYR A 130 -13.15 -30.15 12.80
N TYR A 131 -12.12 -29.41 12.37
CA TYR A 131 -12.28 -28.06 11.84
C TYR A 131 -12.34 -28.00 10.31
N PHE A 132 -11.61 -28.87 9.60
CA PHE A 132 -11.32 -28.67 8.17
C PHE A 132 -11.77 -29.83 7.27
N VAL A 133 -12.53 -30.79 7.80
CA VAL A 133 -13.21 -31.83 7.00
C VAL A 133 -14.70 -31.48 6.87
N ARG A 134 -15.24 -31.51 5.65
CA ARG A 134 -16.66 -31.19 5.43
C ARG A 134 -17.58 -32.20 6.12
N GLY A 135 -18.79 -31.75 6.46
CA GLY A 135 -19.81 -32.58 7.09
C GLY A 135 -19.54 -32.98 8.56
N LYS A 136 -18.39 -32.59 9.14
CA LYS A 136 -18.03 -32.85 10.55
C LYS A 136 -18.21 -31.64 11.48
N ALA A 137 -18.93 -30.61 11.05
CA ALA A 137 -19.13 -29.40 11.85
C ALA A 137 -19.89 -29.72 13.15
N ASP A 138 -19.22 -29.60 14.29
CA ASP A 138 -19.83 -29.72 15.62
C ASP A 138 -20.30 -28.34 16.11
N LEU A 139 -21.61 -28.20 16.32
CA LEU A 139 -22.26 -27.01 16.85
C LEU A 139 -21.69 -26.54 18.19
N ARG A 140 -21.15 -27.47 18.98
CA ARG A 140 -20.52 -27.18 20.29
C ARG A 140 -19.17 -26.51 20.14
N LEU A 141 -18.49 -26.74 19.01
CA LEU A 141 -17.19 -26.13 18.73
C LEU A 141 -17.39 -24.77 18.04
N CYS A 142 -18.29 -24.70 17.04
CA CYS A 142 -18.47 -23.51 16.21
C CYS A 142 -19.70 -22.69 16.65
N THR A 143 -19.46 -21.53 17.25
CA THR A 143 -20.50 -20.62 17.78
C THR A 143 -20.95 -19.54 16.79
N ASP A 144 -20.39 -19.49 15.58
CA ASP A 144 -20.76 -18.50 14.57
C ASP A 144 -22.02 -18.96 13.81
N SER A 145 -23.11 -18.20 13.93
CA SER A 145 -24.39 -18.50 13.27
C SER A 145 -24.27 -18.49 11.74
N ALA A 146 -23.22 -17.89 11.17
CA ALA A 146 -22.96 -17.92 9.74
C ALA A 146 -22.74 -19.34 9.18
N GLN A 147 -22.55 -20.36 10.02
CA GLN A 147 -22.42 -21.75 9.56
C GLN A 147 -23.73 -22.34 9.01
N PHE A 148 -24.89 -21.84 9.44
CA PHE A 148 -26.20 -22.41 9.07
C PHE A 148 -26.63 -22.07 7.64
N ASP A 149 -26.12 -20.98 7.07
CA ASP A 149 -26.47 -20.49 5.74
C ASP A 149 -25.33 -20.69 4.72
N LYS A 150 -24.27 -21.40 5.13
CA LYS A 150 -23.12 -21.68 4.26
C LYS A 150 -23.34 -22.95 3.45
N ASP A 151 -22.86 -22.92 2.21
CA ASP A 151 -22.77 -24.06 1.32
C ASP A 151 -21.92 -25.18 1.94
N PRO A 152 -22.53 -26.31 2.37
CA PRO A 152 -21.81 -27.40 3.04
C PRO A 152 -20.79 -28.11 2.14
N ASN A 153 -20.93 -27.98 0.82
CA ASN A 153 -20.02 -28.61 -0.14
C ASN A 153 -18.74 -27.78 -0.35
N PHE A 154 -18.80 -26.49 0.01
CA PHE A 154 -17.70 -25.55 -0.17
C PHE A 154 -17.22 -24.94 1.16
N SER A 155 -17.73 -25.29 2.33
CA SER A 155 -17.26 -24.71 3.61
C SER A 155 -17.30 -25.72 4.74
N THR A 156 -16.39 -25.55 5.69
CA THR A 156 -16.35 -26.30 6.95
C THR A 156 -16.76 -25.45 8.14
N GLY A 157 -17.08 -24.16 7.92
CA GLY A 157 -17.31 -23.15 8.95
C GLY A 157 -16.02 -22.50 9.43
N TYR A 158 -15.01 -23.31 9.80
CA TYR A 158 -13.73 -22.84 10.32
C TYR A 158 -12.77 -22.31 9.26
N ASP A 159 -12.90 -22.77 8.01
CA ASP A 159 -12.21 -22.19 6.86
C ASP A 159 -12.47 -20.67 6.77
N TYR A 160 -13.72 -20.25 7.00
CA TYR A 160 -14.07 -18.84 7.07
C TYR A 160 -13.49 -18.13 8.30
N LYS A 161 -13.42 -18.83 9.45
CA LYS A 161 -12.84 -18.29 10.67
C LYS A 161 -11.35 -18.02 10.52
N VAL A 162 -10.62 -18.93 9.87
CA VAL A 162 -9.21 -18.73 9.49
C VAL A 162 -9.08 -17.56 8.50
N ALA A 163 -9.93 -17.48 7.48
CA ALA A 163 -9.91 -16.36 6.54
C ALA A 163 -10.11 -15.01 7.23
N LYS A 164 -11.02 -14.93 8.23
CA LYS A 164 -11.20 -13.73 9.06
C LYS A 164 -9.96 -13.38 9.89
N ILE A 165 -9.26 -14.39 10.43
CA ILE A 165 -8.01 -14.16 11.16
C ILE A 165 -6.97 -13.53 10.24
N ILE A 166 -6.72 -14.14 9.07
CA ILE A 166 -5.78 -13.63 8.06
C ILE A 166 -6.13 -12.18 7.69
N ALA A 167 -7.40 -11.92 7.35
CA ALA A 167 -7.86 -10.60 6.98
C ALA A 167 -7.64 -9.56 8.08
N ASN A 168 -7.93 -9.91 9.33
CA ASN A 168 -7.80 -9.00 10.47
C ASN A 168 -6.33 -8.76 10.84
N GLU A 169 -5.43 -9.74 10.66
CA GLU A 169 -3.99 -9.56 10.85
C GLU A 169 -3.41 -8.59 9.80
N MET A 170 -3.81 -8.74 8.54
CA MET A 170 -3.46 -7.79 7.47
C MET A 170 -4.04 -6.39 7.75
N LEU A 171 -5.30 -6.33 8.16
CA LEU A 171 -5.99 -5.07 8.44
C LEU A 171 -5.36 -4.30 9.59
N ARG A 172 -4.91 -4.99 10.64
CA ARG A 172 -4.16 -4.37 11.74
C ARG A 172 -2.91 -3.66 11.22
N ILE A 173 -2.15 -4.28 10.31
CA ILE A 173 -0.94 -3.67 9.73
C ILE A 173 -1.32 -2.42 8.93
N TYR A 174 -2.36 -2.53 8.10
CA TYR A 174 -2.87 -1.42 7.29
C TYR A 174 -3.27 -0.21 8.14
N LEU A 175 -4.11 -0.42 9.16
CA LEU A 175 -4.61 0.64 10.03
C LEU A 175 -3.50 1.32 10.83
N ASN A 176 -2.52 0.55 11.34
CA ASN A 176 -1.37 1.14 12.04
C ASN A 176 -0.51 2.00 11.09
N LYS A 177 -0.27 1.54 9.86
CA LYS A 177 0.43 2.36 8.85
C LYS A 177 -0.38 3.61 8.46
N ARG A 178 -1.71 3.50 8.38
CA ARG A 178 -2.62 4.64 8.13
C ARG A 178 -2.51 5.70 9.23
N LEU A 179 -2.44 5.29 10.50
CA LEU A 179 -2.20 6.19 11.64
C LEU A 179 -0.86 6.92 11.55
N VAL A 180 0.21 6.21 11.18
CA VAL A 180 1.54 6.82 11.00
C VAL A 180 1.50 7.87 9.89
N LYS A 181 0.91 7.56 8.73
CA LYS A 181 0.77 8.52 7.63
C LYS A 181 -0.03 9.76 8.02
N LEU A 182 -1.10 9.60 8.79
CA LEU A 182 -1.87 10.73 9.32
C LEU A 182 -1.00 11.64 10.23
N GLY A 183 -0.07 11.05 10.99
CA GLY A 183 0.91 11.81 11.77
C GLY A 183 2.00 12.48 10.92
N THR A 184 2.49 11.81 9.87
CA THR A 184 3.60 12.30 9.03
C THR A 184 3.16 13.35 7.99
N ASN A 185 1.92 13.30 7.49
CA ASN A 185 1.40 14.33 6.59
C ASN A 185 1.44 15.72 7.24
N ASN A 186 1.14 15.80 8.55
CA ASN A 186 1.30 17.04 9.33
C ASN A 186 2.76 17.52 9.35
N GLN A 187 3.77 16.64 9.38
CA GLN A 187 5.17 17.07 9.36
C GLN A 187 5.60 17.57 7.99
N ILE A 188 5.15 16.95 6.89
CA ILE A 188 5.50 17.40 5.53
C ILE A 188 4.78 18.71 5.22
N GLU A 189 3.50 18.83 5.55
CA GLU A 189 2.75 20.08 5.38
C GLU A 189 3.26 21.19 6.30
N ASP A 190 3.58 20.91 7.57
CA ASP A 190 4.23 21.87 8.47
C ASP A 190 5.63 22.26 7.96
N ASN A 191 6.39 21.32 7.42
CA ASN A 191 7.72 21.60 6.87
C ASN A 191 7.63 22.41 5.56
N LEU A 192 6.66 22.14 4.69
CA LEU A 192 6.38 22.96 3.52
C LEU A 192 5.98 24.39 3.94
N GLN A 193 5.05 24.53 4.89
CA GLN A 193 4.66 25.83 5.43
C GLN A 193 5.85 26.56 6.08
N ARG A 194 6.76 25.85 6.75
CA ARG A 194 8.01 26.41 7.28
C ARG A 194 8.99 26.82 6.18
N CYS A 195 9.14 26.02 5.11
CA CYS A 195 9.95 26.36 3.94
C CYS A 195 9.46 27.63 3.25
N PHE A 196 8.14 27.86 3.21
CA PHE A 196 7.55 29.08 2.66
C PHE A 196 7.52 30.27 3.65
N LYS A 197 7.92 30.08 4.91
CA LYS A 197 7.91 31.14 5.94
C LYS A 197 8.98 32.21 5.70
N TYR A 198 10.06 31.84 5.01
CA TYR A 198 11.08 32.77 4.52
C TYR A 198 11.22 32.59 3.00
N PRO A 199 10.78 33.56 2.18
CA PRO A 199 10.91 33.45 0.74
C PRO A 199 12.39 33.47 0.35
N PHE A 200 12.93 32.34 -0.08
CA PHE A 200 14.26 32.30 -0.67
C PHE A 200 14.24 33.10 -1.98
N ARG A 201 15.19 34.02 -2.14
CA ARG A 201 15.35 34.80 -3.37
C ARG A 201 16.57 34.32 -4.11
N PHE A 202 16.40 33.96 -5.38
CA PHE A 202 17.54 33.67 -6.23
C PHE A 202 18.22 34.99 -6.64
N THR A 203 19.44 35.20 -6.16
CA THR A 203 20.22 36.43 -6.41
C THR A 203 21.21 36.30 -7.56
N GLY A 204 21.38 35.09 -8.11
CA GLY A 204 22.20 34.84 -9.29
C GLY A 204 21.54 35.30 -10.60
N LYS A 205 22.21 35.08 -11.73
CA LYS A 205 21.66 35.39 -13.06
C LYS A 205 20.52 34.43 -13.41
N LYS A 206 19.46 34.91 -14.07
CA LYS A 206 18.36 34.05 -14.56
C LYS A 206 18.84 32.84 -15.37
N SER A 207 19.85 33.04 -16.21
CA SER A 207 20.47 31.98 -17.01
C SER A 207 21.04 30.82 -16.18
N TYR A 208 21.46 31.08 -14.94
CA TYR A 208 21.98 30.04 -14.03
C TYR A 208 20.85 29.14 -13.53
N LEU A 209 19.71 29.72 -13.20
CA LEU A 209 18.53 28.98 -12.78
C LEU A 209 17.91 28.18 -13.94
N ILE A 210 17.95 28.75 -15.15
CA ILE A 210 17.56 28.05 -16.39
C ILE A 210 18.49 26.87 -16.65
N GLU A 211 19.81 27.04 -16.51
CA GLU A 211 20.79 25.95 -16.65
C GLU A 211 20.52 24.80 -15.68
N LEU A 212 20.26 25.14 -14.41
CA LEU A 212 19.92 24.17 -13.37
C LEU A 212 18.60 23.45 -13.67
N GLY A 213 17.56 24.17 -14.11
CA GLY A 213 16.28 23.56 -14.45
C GLY A 213 16.39 22.57 -15.61
N TYR A 214 17.13 22.92 -16.66
CA TYR A 214 17.38 22.02 -17.78
C TYR A 214 18.20 20.79 -17.38
N SER A 215 19.19 20.93 -16.49
CA SER A 215 19.99 19.80 -16.04
C SER A 215 19.17 18.84 -15.20
N LEU A 216 18.32 19.35 -14.30
CA LEU A 216 17.46 18.53 -13.46
C LEU A 216 16.46 17.71 -14.29
N VAL A 217 15.80 18.33 -15.27
CA VAL A 217 14.92 17.58 -16.18
C VAL A 217 15.70 16.55 -16.99
N SER A 218 16.90 16.91 -17.49
CA SER A 218 17.72 15.99 -18.30
C SER A 218 18.28 14.81 -17.50
N SER A 219 18.42 14.94 -16.17
CA SER A 219 18.90 13.84 -15.32
C SER A 219 17.89 12.69 -15.20
N GLY A 220 16.59 12.99 -15.31
CA GLY A 220 15.51 12.02 -15.12
C GLY A 220 15.25 11.63 -13.66
N ASP A 221 15.94 12.24 -12.70
CA ASP A 221 15.86 11.89 -11.27
C ASP A 221 14.56 12.36 -10.59
N ILE A 222 13.76 13.19 -11.28
CA ILE A 222 12.52 13.77 -10.75
C ILE A 222 11.32 13.14 -11.45
N ASN A 223 10.31 12.72 -10.66
CA ASN A 223 9.09 12.04 -11.10
C ASN A 223 9.35 10.88 -12.09
N ASN A 224 10.40 10.09 -11.83
CA ASN A 224 10.82 8.98 -12.69
C ASN A 224 11.04 9.41 -14.16
N GLY A 225 11.57 10.60 -14.38
CA GLY A 225 11.82 11.18 -15.70
C GLY A 225 10.62 11.84 -16.38
N ASN A 226 9.45 11.87 -15.74
CA ASN A 226 8.22 12.42 -16.30
C ASN A 226 7.98 13.88 -15.86
N VAL A 227 8.97 14.75 -16.07
CA VAL A 227 8.83 16.20 -15.83
C VAL A 227 9.12 16.95 -17.11
N GLU A 228 8.20 17.83 -17.51
CA GLU A 228 8.44 18.72 -18.63
C GLU A 228 9.31 19.93 -18.21
N ILE A 229 10.10 20.45 -19.15
CA ILE A 229 10.89 21.68 -18.94
C ILE A 229 10.01 22.83 -18.42
N LYS A 230 8.81 22.99 -18.98
CA LYS A 230 7.88 24.04 -18.57
C LYS A 230 7.47 23.91 -17.10
N GLU A 231 7.19 22.70 -16.65
CA GLU A 231 6.79 22.42 -15.27
C GLU A 231 7.93 22.75 -14.31
N MET A 232 9.15 22.34 -14.64
CA MET A 232 10.34 22.66 -13.85
C MET A 232 10.63 24.16 -13.80
N MET A 233 10.51 24.87 -14.92
CA MET A 233 10.76 26.32 -14.96
C MET A 233 9.71 27.10 -14.17
N ASN A 234 8.44 26.67 -14.22
CA ASN A 234 7.38 27.26 -13.40
C ASN A 234 7.62 27.02 -11.91
N PHE A 235 8.05 25.81 -11.54
CA PHE A 235 8.41 25.47 -10.16
C PHE A 235 9.53 26.36 -9.62
N LEU A 236 10.65 26.46 -10.35
CA LEU A 236 11.79 27.30 -9.97
C LEU A 236 11.42 28.79 -9.91
N SER A 237 10.63 29.28 -10.87
CA SER A 237 10.13 30.67 -10.89
C SER A 237 9.29 30.98 -9.64
N THR A 238 8.45 30.03 -9.25
CA THR A 238 7.54 30.15 -8.10
C THR A 238 8.31 30.16 -6.79
N ILE A 239 9.24 29.21 -6.59
CA ILE A 239 10.00 29.09 -5.34
C ILE A 239 10.93 30.27 -5.11
N PHE A 240 11.59 30.74 -6.17
CA PHE A 240 12.57 31.82 -6.05
C PHE A 240 11.98 33.23 -6.26
N HIS A 241 10.67 33.32 -6.49
CA HIS A 241 9.96 34.57 -6.77
C HIS A 241 10.60 35.38 -7.91
N ILE A 242 10.97 34.71 -8.99
CA ILE A 242 11.63 35.31 -10.16
C ILE A 242 10.92 34.91 -11.45
N ASP A 243 10.71 35.87 -12.34
CA ASP A 243 10.26 35.59 -13.70
C ASP A 243 11.46 35.17 -14.56
N LEU A 244 11.48 33.92 -15.01
CA LEU A 244 12.54 33.39 -15.87
C LEU A 244 12.45 33.89 -17.32
N GLY A 245 11.34 34.50 -17.74
CA GLY A 245 11.14 34.97 -19.11
C GLY A 245 11.20 33.83 -20.13
N ASP A 246 11.75 34.12 -21.32
CA ASP A 246 11.92 33.11 -22.37
C ASP A 246 13.11 32.18 -22.09
N TYR A 247 12.83 31.16 -21.28
CA TYR A 247 13.80 30.14 -20.89
C TYR A 247 14.21 29.22 -22.06
N TYR A 248 13.38 29.10 -23.11
CA TYR A 248 13.74 28.35 -24.31
C TYR A 248 14.78 29.09 -25.16
N ALA A 249 14.57 30.38 -25.41
CA ALA A 249 15.53 31.22 -26.12
C ALA A 249 16.86 31.32 -25.34
N SER A 250 16.76 31.47 -24.02
CA SER A 250 17.93 31.47 -23.14
C SER A 250 18.74 30.18 -23.24
N TYR A 251 18.07 29.02 -23.27
CA TYR A 251 18.72 27.73 -23.46
C TYR A 251 19.36 27.58 -24.84
N ILE A 252 18.71 28.05 -25.91
CA ILE A 252 19.32 28.06 -27.25
C ILE A 252 20.61 28.89 -27.23
N ALA A 253 20.57 30.09 -26.63
CA ALA A 253 21.76 30.93 -26.50
C ALA A 253 22.85 30.29 -25.62
N MET A 254 22.49 29.43 -24.66
CA MET A 254 23.46 28.64 -23.88
C MET A 254 24.21 27.64 -24.73
N LYS A 255 23.53 26.94 -25.64
CA LYS A 255 24.12 25.90 -26.49
C LYS A 255 25.23 26.43 -27.41
N GLU A 256 25.15 27.69 -27.79
CA GLU A 256 26.11 28.36 -28.67
C GLU A 256 27.37 28.87 -27.94
N ARG A 257 27.40 28.81 -26.60
CA ARG A 257 28.59 29.21 -25.83
C ARG A 257 29.69 28.16 -25.92
N LYS A 258 30.93 28.61 -25.78
CA LYS A 258 32.11 27.73 -25.64
C LYS A 258 32.04 26.87 -24.39
N ASP A 259 31.59 27.46 -23.27
CA ASP A 259 31.25 26.74 -22.05
C ASP A 259 29.72 26.72 -21.87
N ARG A 260 29.13 25.56 -22.17
CA ARG A 260 27.69 25.36 -22.24
C ARG A 260 27.05 25.19 -20.85
N THR A 261 27.84 24.74 -19.88
CA THR A 261 27.39 24.37 -18.52
C THR A 261 28.24 25.07 -17.45
N ALA A 262 28.58 26.34 -17.71
CA ALA A 262 29.48 27.12 -16.87
C ALA A 262 28.99 27.26 -15.43
N TYR A 263 27.67 27.33 -15.21
CA TYR A 263 27.13 27.45 -13.85
C TYR A 263 27.20 26.13 -13.08
N LEU A 264 26.95 25.00 -13.74
CA LEU A 264 27.11 23.69 -13.10
C LEU A 264 28.56 23.43 -12.69
N HIS A 265 29.53 23.76 -13.55
CA HIS A 265 30.95 23.68 -13.19
C HIS A 265 31.26 24.56 -11.96
N HIS A 266 30.76 25.80 -11.95
CA HIS A 266 30.91 26.68 -10.79
C HIS A 266 30.26 26.11 -9.51
N LEU A 267 29.12 25.41 -9.59
CA LEU A 267 28.50 24.75 -8.44
C LEU A 267 29.35 23.58 -7.94
N ILE A 268 29.88 22.77 -8.86
CA ILE A 268 30.79 21.66 -8.53
C ILE A 268 32.01 22.19 -7.78
N ASP A 269 32.69 23.20 -8.33
CA ASP A 269 33.90 23.77 -7.74
C ASP A 269 33.64 24.30 -6.32
N ASN A 270 32.52 24.99 -6.10
CA ASN A 270 32.16 25.51 -4.78
C ASN A 270 31.83 24.40 -3.78
N LEU A 271 31.12 23.35 -4.21
CA LEU A 271 30.79 22.22 -3.34
C LEU A 271 32.05 21.43 -2.96
N VAL A 272 32.92 21.15 -3.92
CA VAL A 272 34.19 20.47 -3.68
C VAL A 272 35.09 21.28 -2.76
N LYS A 273 35.17 22.61 -2.96
CA LYS A 273 35.91 23.50 -2.07
C LYS A 273 35.39 23.39 -0.62
N ARG A 274 34.07 23.41 -0.43
CA ARG A 274 33.45 23.28 0.89
C ARG A 274 33.78 21.93 1.56
N MET A 275 33.68 20.83 0.82
CA MET A 275 34.02 19.50 1.32
C MET A 275 35.49 19.42 1.77
N ASN A 276 36.41 19.96 0.97
CA ASN A 276 37.83 20.00 1.31
C ASN A 276 38.11 20.86 2.57
N GLU A 277 37.38 21.96 2.75
CA GLU A 277 37.46 22.80 3.96
C GLU A 277 36.99 22.00 5.20
N ASP A 278 35.86 21.30 5.11
CA ASP A 278 35.32 20.49 6.20
C ASP A 278 36.27 19.30 6.55
N ASP A 279 36.92 18.68 5.56
CA ASP A 279 37.90 17.60 5.76
C ASP A 279 39.21 18.09 6.42
N MET A 280 39.57 19.37 6.24
CA MET A 280 40.74 19.99 6.90
C MET A 280 40.46 20.42 8.34
N GLU A 281 39.19 20.54 8.74
CA GLU A 281 38.76 20.87 10.10
C GLU A 281 38.58 19.63 11.02
N CYS A 282 38.75 18.41 10.47
CA CYS A 282 38.81 17.14 11.22
C CYS A 282 40.24 16.72 11.57
#